data_AF-A0A359HIC8-F1
#
_entry.id   AF-A0A359HIC8-F1
#
_cell.length_a   1.000
_cell.length_b   1.000
_cell.length_c   1.000
_cell.angle_alpha   90.00
_cell.angle_beta   90.00
_cell.angle_gamma   90.00
#
_symmetry.space_group_name_H-M   'P 1'
#
loop_
_entity.id
_entity.type
_entity.pdbx_description
1 polymer ?
#
loop_
_entity_poly.entity_id
_entity_poly.type
_entity_poly.pdbx_seq_one_letter_code
_entity_poly.pdbx_strand_id
1 'polypeptide(L)'
;FTKPANMGSSVGVTKCRNRSDLYEGLLDAARFDRRILIERGINAREIEISVLGNADPIASIPGEIRPAADFYSYEAKYHDDRSELFIPAPIPTETAEWMRATAIRAYRAIDCAGMARVDFLLDRDTGEFYLNEVNTIPGFTQISMYPKLWEASGLPYPQLIDRLIELALERRRERDQTEWRYER
;
A
#
# COMPACT_ATOMS: atom_id res chain seq x y z
N PHE A 1 2.63 15.66 8.97
CA PHE A 1 1.39 14.89 9.15
C PHE A 1 1.40 14.30 10.54
N THR A 2 0.27 14.35 11.24
CA THR A 2 0.01 13.52 12.42
C THR A 2 -0.86 12.35 12.01
N LYS A 3 -0.56 11.14 12.50
CA LYS A 3 -1.28 9.91 12.15
C LYS A 3 -1.43 9.01 13.39
N PRO A 4 -2.61 8.44 13.68
CA PRO A 4 -2.72 7.33 14.62
C PRO A 4 -1.97 6.11 14.07
N ALA A 5 -1.24 5.38 14.90
CA ALA A 5 -0.32 4.35 14.43
C ALA A 5 -0.99 3.10 13.86
N ASN A 6 -2.21 2.78 14.31
CA ASN A 6 -2.89 1.52 13.96
C ASN A 6 -4.22 1.77 13.22
N MET A 7 -4.38 2.94 12.58
CA MET A 7 -5.59 3.27 11.81
C MET A 7 -5.33 3.19 10.30
N GLY A 8 -6.39 2.92 9.55
CA GLY A 8 -6.40 2.90 8.09
C GLY A 8 -7.34 3.95 7.49
N SER A 9 -7.41 4.00 6.16
CA SER A 9 -8.34 4.85 5.41
C SER A 9 -8.25 6.35 5.74
N SER A 10 -7.05 6.81 6.13
CA SER A 10 -6.75 8.20 6.47
C SER A 10 -7.52 8.76 7.68
N VAL A 11 -8.15 7.91 8.50
CA VAL A 11 -8.89 8.34 9.69
C VAL A 11 -7.93 8.88 10.75
N GLY A 12 -8.21 10.08 11.26
CA GLY A 12 -7.38 10.77 12.24
C GLY A 12 -6.06 11.33 11.69
N VAL A 13 -5.88 11.32 10.36
CA VAL A 13 -4.68 11.87 9.72
C VAL A 13 -4.86 13.36 9.47
N THR A 14 -3.92 14.19 9.94
CA THR A 14 -3.96 15.64 9.74
C THR A 14 -2.71 16.16 9.04
N LYS A 15 -2.90 17.02 8.02
CA LYS A 15 -1.81 17.77 7.38
C LYS A 15 -1.58 19.08 8.14
N CYS A 16 -0.52 19.13 8.93
CA CYS A 16 -0.19 20.30 9.75
C CYS A 16 0.77 21.23 9.00
N ARG A 17 0.42 22.53 8.86
CA ARG A 17 1.26 23.56 8.22
C ARG A 17 1.94 24.49 9.22
N ASN A 18 1.45 24.53 10.46
CA ASN A 18 2.00 25.35 11.53
C ASN A 18 1.89 24.63 12.90
N ARG A 19 2.36 25.30 13.96
CA ARG A 19 2.38 24.75 15.33
C ARG A 19 0.98 24.51 15.91
N SER A 20 0.01 25.36 15.58
CA SER A 20 -1.38 25.18 16.00
C SER A 20 -2.00 23.95 15.35
N ASP A 21 -1.82 23.79 14.03
CA ASP A 21 -2.31 22.60 13.32
C ASP A 21 -1.69 21.32 13.86
N LEU A 22 -0.43 21.36 14.30
CA LEU A 22 0.24 20.22 14.92
C LEU A 22 -0.42 19.88 16.26
N TYR A 23 -0.70 20.86 17.10
CA TYR A 23 -1.36 20.63 18.38
C TYR A 23 -2.76 20.01 18.20
N GLU A 24 -3.58 20.60 17.32
CA GLU A 24 -4.91 20.08 17.01
C GLU A 24 -4.85 18.69 16.36
N GLY A 25 -3.92 18.48 15.42
CA GLY A 25 -3.74 17.18 14.77
C GLY A 25 -3.25 16.08 15.71
N LEU A 26 -2.51 16.42 16.76
CA LEU A 26 -2.13 15.49 17.83
C LEU A 26 -3.33 15.13 18.71
N LEU A 27 -4.14 16.12 19.07
CA LEU A 27 -5.36 15.88 19.85
C LEU A 27 -6.36 15.01 19.09
N ASP A 28 -6.55 15.27 17.79
CA ASP A 28 -7.45 14.46 16.98
C ASP A 28 -6.93 13.02 16.81
N ALA A 29 -5.65 12.84 16.47
CA ALA A 29 -5.06 11.52 16.34
C ALA A 29 -5.11 10.71 17.66
N ALA A 30 -4.95 11.38 18.81
CA ALA A 30 -5.03 10.77 20.14
C ALA A 30 -6.41 10.18 20.47
N ARG A 31 -7.46 10.58 19.76
CA ARG A 31 -8.81 10.01 19.91
C ARG A 31 -8.91 8.60 19.34
N PHE A 32 -8.02 8.26 18.40
CA PHE A 32 -8.07 7.01 17.64
C PHE A 32 -6.96 6.03 18.02
N ASP A 33 -5.84 6.51 18.57
CA ASP A 33 -4.75 5.65 19.04
C ASP A 33 -3.94 6.31 20.16
N ARG A 34 -3.42 5.48 21.07
CA ARG A 34 -2.47 5.91 22.11
C ARG A 34 -1.08 6.21 21.56
N ARG A 35 -0.76 5.70 20.36
CA ARG A 35 0.52 5.92 19.67
C ARG A 35 0.28 6.73 18.42
N ILE A 36 1.02 7.82 18.28
CA ILE A 36 0.89 8.78 17.18
C ILE A 36 2.23 8.89 16.46
N LEU A 37 2.20 8.84 15.13
CA LEU A 37 3.33 9.13 14.26
C LEU A 37 3.27 10.60 13.82
N ILE A 38 4.44 11.22 13.78
CA ILE A 38 4.64 12.55 13.20
C ILE A 38 5.64 12.41 12.07
N GLU A 39 5.20 12.74 10.86
CA GLU A 39 6.00 12.56 9.65
C GLU A 39 6.10 13.87 8.87
N ARG A 40 7.26 14.07 8.23
CA ARG A 40 7.46 15.19 7.31
C ARG A 40 6.53 15.00 6.11
N GLY A 41 5.79 16.05 5.76
CA GLY A 41 5.04 16.06 4.50
C GLY A 41 5.97 16.29 3.31
N ILE A 42 5.73 15.56 2.23
CA ILE A 42 6.45 15.69 0.96
C ILE A 42 5.49 16.02 -0.18
N ASN A 43 5.96 16.75 -1.18
CA ASN A 43 5.21 17.09 -2.38
C ASN A 43 5.28 15.92 -3.37
N ALA A 44 4.49 14.88 -3.12
CA ALA A 44 4.66 13.61 -3.79
C ALA A 44 3.51 13.22 -4.73
N ARG A 45 3.83 12.33 -5.66
CA ARG A 45 2.88 11.48 -6.38
C ARG A 45 2.74 10.16 -5.60
N GLU A 46 1.54 9.60 -5.55
CA GLU A 46 1.30 8.29 -4.96
C GLU A 46 1.42 7.21 -6.04
N ILE A 47 2.38 6.31 -5.83
CA ILE A 47 2.66 5.19 -6.75
C ILE A 47 2.39 3.89 -5.99
N GLU A 48 1.56 3.03 -6.55
CA GLU A 48 1.15 1.77 -5.92
C GLU A 48 1.71 0.59 -6.74
N ILE A 49 2.17 -0.46 -6.03
CA ILE A 49 2.65 -1.71 -6.63
C ILE A 49 1.98 -2.88 -5.92
N SER A 50 1.36 -3.78 -6.68
CA SER A 50 0.81 -5.03 -6.15
C SER A 50 1.91 -6.09 -6.03
N VAL A 51 1.95 -6.78 -4.89
CA VAL A 51 2.86 -7.91 -4.64
C VAL A 51 2.02 -9.16 -4.33
N LEU A 52 2.38 -10.28 -4.94
CA LEU A 52 1.68 -11.56 -4.88
C LEU A 52 2.68 -12.68 -4.62
N GLY A 53 2.40 -13.56 -3.67
CA GLY A 53 3.17 -14.78 -3.41
C GLY A 53 3.42 -15.08 -1.94
N ASN A 54 4.07 -16.22 -1.70
CA ASN A 54 4.54 -16.68 -0.39
C ASN A 54 6.08 -16.53 -0.32
N ALA A 55 6.83 -17.62 -0.45
CA ALA A 55 8.30 -17.61 -0.40
C ALA A 55 8.95 -16.83 -1.56
N ASP A 56 8.37 -16.94 -2.76
CA ASP A 56 8.84 -16.30 -3.99
C ASP A 56 7.84 -15.22 -4.48
N PRO A 57 7.77 -14.06 -3.80
CA PRO A 57 6.85 -13.01 -4.18
C PRO A 57 7.27 -12.31 -5.47
N ILE A 58 6.29 -11.97 -6.29
CA ILE A 58 6.44 -11.21 -7.53
C ILE A 58 5.70 -9.87 -7.41
N ALA A 59 6.22 -8.84 -8.08
CA ALA A 59 5.64 -7.51 -8.11
C ALA A 59 5.06 -7.18 -9.50
N SER A 60 3.88 -6.57 -9.53
CA SER A 60 3.25 -6.02 -10.73
C SER A 60 4.05 -4.86 -11.33
N ILE A 61 3.58 -4.32 -12.45
CA ILE A 61 3.96 -2.97 -12.88
C ILE A 61 3.41 -1.91 -11.90
N PRO A 62 4.06 -0.73 -11.77
CA PRO A 62 3.55 0.36 -10.93
C PRO A 62 2.36 1.05 -11.58
N GLY A 63 1.41 1.50 -10.74
CA GLY A 63 0.36 2.43 -11.14
C GLY A 63 0.39 3.71 -10.31
N GLU A 64 -0.19 4.77 -10.86
CA GLU A 64 -0.36 6.04 -10.16
C GLU A 64 -1.85 6.35 -10.04
N ILE A 65 -2.24 6.85 -8.88
CA ILE A 65 -3.57 7.40 -8.64
C ILE A 65 -3.46 8.91 -8.45
N ARG A 66 -4.16 9.67 -9.29
CA ARG A 66 -4.22 11.14 -9.17
C ARG A 66 -5.57 11.54 -8.60
N PRO A 67 -5.63 11.95 -7.31
CA PRO A 67 -6.87 12.46 -6.73
C PRO A 67 -7.28 13.77 -7.41
N ALA A 68 -8.58 14.02 -7.49
CA ALA A 68 -9.13 15.29 -7.97
C ALA A 68 -8.96 16.44 -6.94
N ALA A 69 -8.62 16.12 -5.70
CA ALA A 69 -8.37 17.06 -4.60
C ALA A 69 -6.91 16.99 -4.11
N ASP A 70 -6.46 18.02 -3.39
CA ASP A 70 -5.07 18.18 -2.89
C ASP A 70 -4.54 17.03 -2.00
N PHE A 71 -5.40 16.10 -1.54
CA PHE A 71 -5.02 14.94 -0.72
C PHE A 71 -6.00 13.77 -0.86
N TYR A 72 -5.49 12.53 -0.76
CA TYR A 72 -6.25 11.28 -0.78
C TYR A 72 -6.98 11.02 0.57
N SER A 73 -8.01 11.82 0.86
CA SER A 73 -8.86 11.66 2.06
C SER A 73 -9.83 10.48 1.94
N TYR A 74 -10.46 10.09 3.06
CA TYR A 74 -11.51 9.06 3.08
C TYR A 74 -12.64 9.36 2.09
N GLU A 75 -13.10 10.61 2.02
CA GLU A 75 -14.17 11.03 1.10
C GLU A 75 -13.75 10.87 -0.36
N ALA A 76 -12.50 11.21 -0.71
CA ALA A 76 -11.98 11.02 -2.06
C ALA A 76 -11.84 9.54 -2.47
N LYS A 77 -11.68 8.61 -1.51
CA LYS A 77 -11.53 7.16 -1.77
C LYS A 77 -12.84 6.47 -2.17
N TYR A 78 -14.00 7.02 -1.81
CA TYR A 78 -15.29 6.33 -1.95
C TYR A 78 -16.40 7.17 -2.61
N HIS A 79 -16.21 8.48 -2.81
CA HIS A 79 -17.27 9.36 -3.30
C HIS A 79 -16.90 10.25 -4.50
N ASP A 80 -15.67 10.21 -5.02
CA ASP A 80 -15.26 11.06 -6.15
C ASP A 80 -14.87 10.23 -7.39
N ASP A 81 -15.77 10.14 -8.38
CA ASP A 81 -15.57 9.47 -9.68
C ASP A 81 -14.53 10.15 -10.59
N ARG A 82 -13.83 11.18 -10.10
CA ARG A 82 -12.88 11.99 -10.88
C ARG A 82 -11.41 11.60 -10.70
N SER A 83 -11.08 10.61 -9.87
CA SER A 83 -9.69 10.16 -9.72
C SER A 83 -9.19 9.48 -11.00
N GLU A 84 -8.09 9.97 -11.56
CA GLU A 84 -7.48 9.38 -12.76
C GLU A 84 -6.49 8.27 -12.38
N LEU A 85 -6.59 7.14 -13.08
CA LEU A 85 -5.75 5.97 -12.87
C LEU A 85 -4.77 5.82 -14.03
N PHE A 86 -3.46 5.81 -13.75
CA PHE A 86 -2.43 5.61 -14.75
C PHE A 86 -1.75 4.26 -14.53
N ILE A 87 -1.97 3.32 -15.45
CA ILE A 87 -1.34 2.00 -15.44
C ILE A 87 -0.79 1.73 -16.85
N PRO A 88 0.55 1.64 -17.04
CA PRO A 88 1.59 1.88 -16.04
C PRO A 88 1.68 3.35 -15.59
N ALA A 89 2.24 3.58 -14.41
CA ALA A 89 2.57 4.92 -13.94
C ALA A 89 3.58 5.59 -14.91
N PRO A 90 3.38 6.88 -15.27
CA PRO A 90 4.31 7.60 -16.13
C PRO A 90 5.55 8.02 -15.33
N ILE A 91 6.48 7.10 -15.17
CA ILE A 91 7.78 7.26 -14.48
C ILE A 91 8.89 6.59 -15.32
N PRO A 92 10.16 6.99 -15.15
CA PRO A 92 11.27 6.32 -15.83
C PRO A 92 11.32 4.83 -15.52
N THR A 93 11.67 4.00 -16.53
CA THR A 93 11.75 2.54 -16.39
C THR A 93 12.69 2.13 -15.25
N GLU A 94 13.84 2.78 -15.12
CA GLU A 94 14.78 2.53 -14.02
C GLU A 94 14.12 2.77 -12.66
N THR A 95 13.43 3.90 -12.47
CA THR A 95 12.68 4.18 -11.23
C THR A 95 11.63 3.09 -10.97
N ALA A 96 10.88 2.67 -11.99
CA ALA A 96 9.88 1.62 -11.86
C ALA A 96 10.50 0.29 -11.40
N GLU A 97 11.64 -0.12 -11.96
CA GLU A 97 12.34 -1.36 -11.58
C GLU A 97 12.85 -1.30 -10.13
N TRP A 98 13.43 -0.16 -9.73
CA TRP A 98 13.89 0.06 -8.35
C TRP A 98 12.73 0.04 -7.35
N MET A 99 11.59 0.64 -7.69
CA MET A 99 10.40 0.60 -6.84
C MET A 99 9.83 -0.83 -6.73
N ARG A 100 9.79 -1.60 -7.84
CA ARG A 100 9.35 -3.01 -7.82
C ARG A 100 10.25 -3.88 -6.95
N ALA A 101 11.57 -3.72 -7.06
CA ALA A 101 12.52 -4.42 -6.20
C ALA A 101 12.35 -4.02 -4.72
N THR A 102 12.08 -2.74 -4.45
CA THR A 102 11.83 -2.25 -3.10
C THR A 102 10.50 -2.75 -2.54
N ALA A 103 9.46 -2.90 -3.36
CA ALA A 103 8.17 -3.47 -2.96
C ALA A 103 8.33 -4.93 -2.50
N ILE A 104 9.10 -5.74 -3.24
CA ILE A 104 9.43 -7.12 -2.84
C ILE A 104 10.21 -7.14 -1.52
N ARG A 105 11.17 -6.23 -1.34
CA ARG A 105 11.92 -6.11 -0.08
C ARG A 105 11.02 -5.74 1.10
N ALA A 106 10.13 -4.76 0.93
CA ALA A 106 9.18 -4.33 1.96
C ALA A 106 8.23 -5.47 2.35
N TYR A 107 7.69 -6.18 1.34
CA TYR A 107 6.84 -7.35 1.53
C TYR A 107 7.53 -8.44 2.37
N ARG A 108 8.77 -8.76 2.04
CA ARG A 108 9.58 -9.75 2.79
C ARG A 108 9.94 -9.26 4.19
N ALA A 109 10.22 -7.96 4.36
CA ALA A 109 10.64 -7.39 5.64
C ALA A 109 9.57 -7.49 6.74
N ILE A 110 8.29 -7.59 6.36
CA ILE A 110 7.17 -7.74 7.29
C ILE A 110 6.56 -9.16 7.27
N ASP A 111 7.23 -10.12 6.65
CA ASP A 111 6.78 -11.52 6.52
C ASP A 111 5.37 -11.65 5.91
N CYS A 112 5.07 -10.84 4.88
CA CYS A 112 3.79 -10.95 4.18
C CYS A 112 3.64 -12.30 3.47
N ALA A 113 2.39 -12.70 3.27
CA ALA A 113 2.02 -13.88 2.49
C ALA A 113 0.71 -13.66 1.73
N GLY A 114 0.55 -14.36 0.61
CA GLY A 114 -0.58 -14.19 -0.30
C GLY A 114 -0.47 -12.90 -1.11
N MET A 115 -0.86 -11.77 -0.53
CA MET A 115 -0.90 -10.48 -1.21
C MET A 115 -0.56 -9.30 -0.31
N ALA A 116 -0.10 -8.22 -0.93
CA ALA A 116 -0.12 -6.89 -0.37
C ALA A 116 -0.01 -5.84 -1.49
N ARG A 117 -0.48 -4.63 -1.22
CA ARG A 117 -0.16 -3.47 -2.05
C ARG A 117 0.86 -2.60 -1.31
N VAL A 118 1.94 -2.25 -1.99
CA VAL A 118 2.99 -1.40 -1.45
C VAL A 118 2.84 -0.02 -2.07
N ASP A 119 2.64 0.97 -1.21
CA ASP A 119 2.34 2.33 -1.62
C ASP A 119 3.58 3.20 -1.35
N PHE A 120 3.96 3.97 -2.35
CA PHE A 120 5.14 4.84 -2.35
C PHE A 120 4.75 6.29 -2.56
N LEU A 121 5.57 7.18 -2.02
CA LEU A 121 5.53 8.60 -2.29
C LEU A 121 6.73 8.95 -3.17
N LEU A 122 6.49 9.35 -4.41
CA LEU A 122 7.52 9.84 -5.35
C LEU A 122 7.55 11.37 -5.30
N ASP A 123 8.60 11.93 -4.73
CA ASP A 123 8.79 13.37 -4.59
C ASP A 123 8.93 14.04 -5.97
N ARG A 124 8.11 15.07 -6.21
CA ARG A 124 8.02 15.74 -7.51
C ARG A 124 9.23 16.60 -7.83
N ASP A 125 9.92 17.09 -6.81
CA ASP A 125 10.98 18.08 -6.94
C ASP A 125 12.33 17.39 -7.12
N THR A 126 12.53 16.27 -6.43
CA THR A 126 13.80 15.52 -6.40
C THR A 126 13.78 14.25 -7.26
N GLY A 127 12.60 13.67 -7.51
CA GLY A 127 12.46 12.36 -8.14
C GLY A 127 12.80 11.18 -7.20
N GLU A 128 13.10 11.44 -5.93
CA GLU A 128 13.31 10.39 -4.93
C GLU A 128 11.97 9.75 -4.54
N PHE A 129 11.98 8.44 -4.28
CA PHE A 129 10.79 7.74 -3.78
C PHE A 129 11.00 7.23 -2.35
N TYR A 130 9.90 7.21 -1.61
CA TYR A 130 9.83 6.80 -0.21
C TYR A 130 8.76 5.72 -0.07
N LEU A 131 9.06 4.65 0.67
CA LEU A 131 8.04 3.69 1.08
C LEU A 131 7.11 4.37 2.09
N ASN A 132 5.81 4.44 1.79
CA ASN A 132 4.82 5.04 2.69
C ASN A 132 4.16 3.99 3.56
N GLU A 133 3.50 3.01 2.94
CA GLU A 133 2.80 1.95 3.68
C GLU A 133 2.72 0.64 2.89
N VAL A 134 2.45 -0.45 3.61
CA VAL A 134 2.14 -1.76 3.04
C VAL A 134 0.74 -2.16 3.48
N ASN A 135 -0.17 -2.27 2.51
CA ASN A 135 -1.54 -2.67 2.68
C ASN A 135 -1.68 -4.19 2.47
N THR A 136 -1.75 -4.97 3.54
CA THR A 136 -1.82 -6.45 3.49
C THR A 136 -3.16 -6.97 2.97
N ILE A 137 -4.24 -6.21 3.15
CA ILE A 137 -5.56 -6.47 2.58
C ILE A 137 -6.00 -5.22 1.80
N PRO A 138 -5.49 -5.04 0.57
CA PRO A 138 -5.82 -3.87 -0.23
C PRO A 138 -7.26 -3.96 -0.76
N GLY A 139 -7.78 -2.84 -1.28
CA GLY A 139 -9.05 -2.84 -2.01
C GLY A 139 -9.04 -3.87 -3.15
N PHE A 140 -10.11 -4.66 -3.25
CA PHE A 140 -10.17 -5.84 -4.11
C PHE A 140 -11.39 -5.88 -5.04
N THR A 141 -12.04 -4.75 -5.29
CA THR A 141 -13.09 -4.66 -6.32
C THR A 141 -12.48 -4.66 -7.72
N GLN A 142 -13.28 -4.88 -8.76
CA GLN A 142 -12.80 -4.83 -10.17
C GLN A 142 -12.19 -3.49 -10.58
N ILE A 143 -12.54 -2.41 -9.88
CA ILE A 143 -11.98 -1.06 -10.11
C ILE A 143 -10.82 -0.72 -9.19
N SER A 144 -10.53 -1.57 -8.20
CA SER A 144 -9.45 -1.34 -7.24
C SER A 144 -8.08 -1.47 -7.89
N MET A 145 -7.10 -0.72 -7.39
CA MET A 145 -5.75 -0.73 -7.95
C MET A 145 -5.12 -2.12 -7.92
N TYR A 146 -5.26 -2.88 -6.81
CA TYR A 146 -4.53 -4.13 -6.66
C TYR A 146 -4.83 -5.14 -7.81
N PRO A 147 -6.12 -5.45 -8.10
CA PRO A 147 -6.47 -6.25 -9.28
C PRO A 147 -6.05 -5.65 -10.62
N LYS A 148 -6.23 -4.33 -10.81
CA LYS A 148 -5.91 -3.66 -12.09
C LYS A 148 -4.42 -3.73 -12.44
N LEU A 149 -3.54 -3.62 -11.44
CA LEU A 149 -2.10 -3.76 -11.67
C LEU A 149 -1.72 -5.17 -12.10
N TRP A 150 -2.37 -6.20 -11.56
CA TRP A 150 -2.16 -7.58 -11.98
C TRP A 150 -2.70 -7.84 -13.38
N GLU A 151 -3.88 -7.33 -13.71
CA GLU A 151 -4.44 -7.43 -15.05
C GLU A 151 -3.51 -6.80 -16.09
N ALA A 152 -3.02 -5.58 -15.82
CA ALA A 152 -2.05 -4.92 -16.68
C ALA A 152 -0.65 -5.57 -16.69
N SER A 153 -0.36 -6.43 -15.70
CA SER A 153 0.83 -7.29 -15.66
C SER A 153 0.59 -8.67 -16.31
N GLY A 154 -0.57 -8.89 -16.94
CA GLY A 154 -0.90 -10.12 -17.66
C GLY A 154 -1.59 -11.20 -16.83
N LEU A 155 -2.09 -10.89 -15.63
CA LEU A 155 -2.84 -11.82 -14.77
C LEU A 155 -4.29 -11.35 -14.59
N PRO A 156 -5.25 -11.89 -15.38
CA PRO A 156 -6.66 -11.53 -15.31
C PRO A 156 -7.29 -11.78 -13.94
N TYR A 157 -8.31 -11.00 -13.59
CA TYR A 157 -8.94 -11.03 -12.27
C TYR A 157 -9.40 -12.43 -11.78
N PRO A 158 -10.07 -13.28 -12.59
CA PRO A 158 -10.39 -14.64 -12.14
C PRO A 158 -9.17 -15.48 -11.79
N GLN A 159 -8.10 -15.40 -12.61
CA GLN A 159 -6.86 -16.14 -12.37
C GLN A 159 -6.10 -15.61 -11.14
N LEU A 160 -6.20 -14.30 -10.86
CA LEU A 160 -5.67 -13.72 -9.64
C LEU A 160 -6.36 -14.30 -8.40
N ILE A 161 -7.68 -14.48 -8.43
CA ILE A 161 -8.44 -15.10 -7.33
C ILE A 161 -8.01 -16.55 -7.16
N ASP A 162 -7.95 -17.33 -8.24
CA ASP A 162 -7.50 -18.72 -8.21
C ASP A 162 -6.10 -18.83 -7.60
N ARG A 163 -5.18 -17.96 -8.04
CA ARG A 163 -3.80 -17.94 -7.52
C ARG A 163 -3.74 -17.61 -6.03
N LEU A 164 -4.56 -16.69 -5.54
CA LEU A 164 -4.64 -16.37 -4.11
C LEU A 164 -5.17 -17.55 -3.28
N ILE A 165 -6.15 -18.30 -3.81
CA ILE A 165 -6.66 -19.51 -3.16
C ILE A 165 -5.56 -20.58 -3.09
N GLU A 166 -4.83 -20.79 -4.19
CA GLU A 166 -3.69 -21.71 -4.22
C GLU A 166 -2.62 -21.35 -3.18
N LEU A 167 -2.20 -20.08 -3.13
CA LEU A 167 -1.22 -19.57 -2.18
C LEU A 167 -1.68 -19.77 -0.72
N ALA A 168 -2.97 -19.59 -0.44
CA ALA A 168 -3.53 -19.83 0.89
C ALA A 168 -3.48 -21.32 1.27
N LEU A 169 -3.79 -22.22 0.33
CA LEU A 169 -3.69 -23.67 0.54
C LEU A 169 -2.24 -24.13 0.69
N GLU A 170 -1.31 -23.58 -0.10
CA GLU A 170 0.14 -23.81 0.01
C GLU A 170 0.65 -23.45 1.40
N ARG A 171 0.42 -22.21 1.86
CA ARG A 171 0.86 -21.74 3.18
C ARG A 171 0.23 -22.54 4.32
N ARG A 172 -1.04 -22.95 4.19
CA ARG A 172 -1.68 -23.83 5.16
C ARG A 172 -0.94 -25.17 5.26
N ARG A 173 -0.59 -25.79 4.13
CA ARG A 173 0.15 -27.07 4.12
C ARG A 173 1.51 -26.94 4.81
N GLU A 174 2.23 -25.84 4.57
CA GLU A 174 3.52 -25.56 5.24
C GLU A 174 3.32 -25.43 6.76
N ARG A 175 2.33 -24.67 7.21
CA ARG A 175 2.01 -24.53 8.63
C ARG A 175 1.66 -25.87 9.28
N ASP A 176 0.87 -26.69 8.60
CA ASP A 176 0.42 -27.98 9.13
C ASP A 176 1.59 -29.00 9.25
N GLN A 177 2.77 -28.72 8.67
CA GLN A 177 4.02 -29.48 8.88
C GLN A 177 4.81 -29.03 10.12
N THR A 178 4.47 -27.89 10.72
CA THR A 178 5.17 -27.38 11.90
C THR A 178 4.65 -28.01 13.20
N GLU A 179 5.56 -28.42 14.09
CA GLU A 179 5.20 -28.85 15.44
C GLU A 179 4.97 -27.64 16.34
N TRP A 180 3.77 -27.50 16.88
CA TRP A 180 3.39 -26.43 17.80
C TRP A 180 3.37 -26.87 19.28
N ARG A 181 3.66 -28.15 19.55
CA ARG A 181 3.74 -28.70 20.91
C ARG A 181 5.18 -29.10 21.18
N TYR A 182 5.72 -28.57 22.27
CA TYR A 182 6.99 -29.02 22.81
C TYR A 182 6.74 -30.21 23.73
N GLU A 183 7.06 -31.41 23.28
CA GLU A 183 7.06 -32.62 24.11
C GLU A 183 8.48 -32.84 24.67
N ARG A 184 8.59 -32.98 26.00
CA ARG A 184 9.83 -33.24 26.73
C ARG A 184 9.96 -34.71 27.07
#